data_AF-A0A9Q9V6F0-F1
#
_entry.id   AF-A0A9Q9V6F0-F1
#
_cell.length_a   1.000
_cell.length_b   1.000
_cell.length_c   1.000
_cell.angle_alpha   90.00
_cell.angle_beta   90.00
_cell.angle_gamma   90.00
#
_symmetry.space_group_name_H-M   'P 1'
#
loop_
_entity.id
_entity.type
_entity.pdbx_description
1 polymer ?
#
loop_
_entity_poly.entity_id
_entity_poly.type
_entity_poly.pdbx_seq_one_letter_code
_entity_poly.pdbx_strand_id
1 'polypeptide(L)'
;MLEEFRLSPCERCRCEVNREVYCTISGCPTLHCVNPVYEPNHCCPVCKNGPNCFAGNHVISAGERVEIDERMVCFCTYQDGTGQTHLHATCEEHQQADNEATDSDNTSKQKEEQETEKEKERVFSPRLDAIP
;
A
#
# COMPACT_ATOMS: atom_id res chain seq x y z
N MET A 1 12.77 -26.90 -45.59
CA MET A 1 11.97 -26.58 -44.39
C MET A 1 12.95 -26.63 -43.22
N LEU A 2 13.15 -25.53 -42.49
CA LEU A 2 13.95 -25.54 -41.26
C LEU A 2 13.06 -26.14 -40.17
N GLU A 3 13.61 -27.03 -39.36
CA GLU A 3 12.87 -27.75 -38.32
C GLU A 3 12.99 -27.00 -36.99
N GLU A 4 11.87 -26.57 -36.42
CA GLU A 4 11.78 -26.03 -35.05
C GLU A 4 11.21 -27.10 -34.12
N PHE A 5 11.82 -27.25 -32.94
CA PHE A 5 11.35 -28.16 -31.90
C PHE A 5 11.46 -27.52 -30.51
N ARG A 6 10.75 -28.10 -29.54
CA ARG A 6 10.73 -27.64 -28.15
C ARG A 6 11.27 -28.76 -27.26
N LEU A 7 12.33 -28.45 -26.52
CA LEU A 7 12.88 -29.35 -25.51
C LEU A 7 12.14 -29.22 -24.18
N SER A 8 11.64 -28.02 -23.89
CA SER A 8 10.83 -27.71 -22.72
C SER A 8 9.82 -26.62 -23.07
N PRO A 9 8.85 -26.31 -22.17
CA PRO A 9 7.98 -25.16 -22.34
C PRO A 9 8.74 -23.84 -22.54
N CYS A 10 9.93 -23.70 -21.94
CA CYS A 10 10.75 -22.49 -22.02
C CYS A 10 11.78 -22.48 -23.15
N GLU A 11 12.15 -23.64 -23.68
CA GLU A 11 13.27 -23.78 -24.59
C GLU A 11 12.80 -24.18 -25.99
N ARG A 12 13.15 -23.35 -26.97
CA ARG A 12 12.90 -23.60 -28.38
C ARG A 12 14.22 -23.69 -29.12
N CYS A 13 14.37 -24.70 -29.96
CA CYS A 13 15.54 -24.90 -30.80
C CYS A 13 15.17 -24.94 -32.28
N ARG A 14 16.09 -24.50 -33.14
CA ARG A 14 16.01 -24.67 -34.60
C ARG A 14 17.24 -25.35 -35.15
N CYS A 15 17.03 -26.24 -36.10
CA CYS A 15 18.09 -26.83 -36.92
C CYS A 15 18.36 -25.94 -38.13
N GLU A 16 19.61 -25.50 -38.29
CA GLU A 16 20.05 -24.70 -39.43
C GLU A 16 20.59 -25.56 -40.59
N VAL A 17 20.65 -24.97 -41.79
CA VAL A 17 21.13 -25.65 -43.01
C VAL A 17 22.58 -26.15 -42.92
N ASN A 18 23.38 -25.56 -42.02
CA ASN A 18 24.76 -25.96 -41.75
C ASN A 18 24.88 -27.14 -40.76
N ARG A 19 23.76 -27.76 -40.34
CA ARG A 19 23.69 -28.82 -39.32
C ARG A 19 24.08 -28.36 -37.91
N GLU A 20 23.92 -27.08 -37.62
CA GLU A 20 23.99 -26.56 -36.26
C GLU A 20 22.60 -26.42 -35.64
N VAL A 21 22.53 -26.55 -34.32
CA VAL A 21 21.30 -26.39 -33.55
C VAL A 21 21.42 -25.13 -32.71
N TYR A 22 20.45 -24.24 -32.86
CA TYR A 22 20.39 -22.98 -32.11
C TYR A 22 19.18 -22.99 -31.19
N CYS A 23 19.43 -22.94 -29.88
CA CYS A 23 18.40 -22.93 -28.85
C CYS A 23 18.26 -21.55 -28.21
N THR A 24 17.03 -21.18 -27.86
CA THR A 24 16.69 -19.95 -27.14
C THR A 24 15.84 -20.32 -25.94
N ILE A 25 16.27 -19.84 -24.77
CA ILE A 25 15.55 -20.01 -23.51
C ILE A 25 14.74 -18.74 -23.25
N SER A 26 13.45 -18.92 -23.01
CA SER A 26 12.54 -17.83 -22.70
C SER A 26 12.65 -17.47 -21.22
N GLY A 27 12.89 -16.19 -20.94
CA GLY A 27 12.76 -15.63 -19.59
C GLY A 27 11.30 -15.36 -19.25
N CYS A 28 10.99 -15.31 -17.95
CA CYS A 28 9.64 -14.98 -17.49
C CYS A 28 9.49 -13.50 -17.13
N PRO A 29 8.32 -12.90 -17.41
CA PRO A 29 8.05 -11.54 -16.99
C PRO A 29 7.97 -11.46 -15.47
N THR A 30 8.21 -10.26 -14.94
CA THR A 30 7.94 -9.96 -13.53
C THR A 30 6.46 -10.18 -13.23
N LEU A 31 6.18 -10.87 -12.13
CA LEU A 31 4.83 -11.10 -11.65
C LEU A 31 4.43 -10.02 -10.66
N HIS A 32 3.13 -9.72 -10.66
CA HIS A 32 2.51 -8.70 -9.80
C HIS A 32 1.58 -9.33 -8.74
N CYS A 33 1.79 -10.60 -8.44
CA CYS A 33 1.05 -11.35 -7.44
C CYS A 33 2.00 -12.14 -6.55
N VAL A 34 1.55 -12.41 -5.33
CA VAL A 34 2.29 -13.20 -4.34
C VAL A 34 1.97 -14.70 -4.39
N ASN A 35 0.94 -15.10 -5.15
CA ASN A 35 0.47 -16.47 -5.28
C ASN A 35 0.40 -16.96 -6.76
N PRO A 36 1.51 -16.94 -7.50
CA PRO A 36 1.52 -17.43 -8.87
C PRO A 36 1.24 -18.93 -8.99
N VAL A 37 0.61 -19.33 -10.10
CA VAL A 37 0.31 -20.73 -10.42
C VAL A 37 1.12 -21.19 -11.63
N TYR A 38 1.76 -22.36 -11.52
CA TYR A 38 2.44 -23.03 -12.63
C TYR A 38 1.48 -23.96 -13.35
N GLU A 39 1.23 -23.69 -14.63
CA GLU A 39 0.38 -24.54 -15.44
C GLU A 39 1.20 -25.54 -16.24
N PRO A 40 0.65 -26.76 -16.48
CA PRO A 40 1.28 -27.71 -17.38
C PRO A 40 1.54 -27.06 -18.75
N ASN A 41 2.70 -27.39 -19.33
CA ASN A 41 3.14 -26.93 -20.65
C ASN A 41 3.34 -25.40 -20.80
N HIS A 42 3.27 -24.63 -19.71
CA HIS A 42 3.63 -23.22 -19.71
C HIS A 42 5.08 -23.03 -19.23
N CYS A 43 5.81 -22.13 -19.88
CA CYS A 43 7.14 -21.76 -19.41
C CYS A 43 7.07 -20.98 -18.10
N CYS A 44 6.12 -20.03 -18.03
CA CYS A 44 6.06 -19.05 -16.97
C CYS A 44 4.84 -19.25 -16.09
N PRO A 45 4.98 -18.96 -14.79
CA PRO A 45 3.83 -18.91 -13.90
C PRO A 45 2.88 -17.76 -14.28
N VAL A 46 1.63 -17.88 -13.85
CA VAL A 46 0.58 -16.90 -14.11
C VAL A 46 -0.14 -16.45 -12.82
N CYS A 47 -0.48 -15.18 -12.76
CA CYS A 47 -1.34 -14.60 -11.72
C CYS A 47 -2.80 -14.78 -12.13
N LYS A 48 -3.42 -15.91 -11.77
CA LYS A 48 -4.80 -16.23 -12.18
C LYS A 48 -5.84 -15.20 -11.74
N ASN A 49 -5.61 -14.59 -10.58
CA ASN A 49 -6.53 -13.63 -9.97
C ASN A 49 -6.07 -12.18 -10.19
N GLY A 50 -5.14 -11.96 -11.12
CA GLY A 50 -4.53 -10.66 -11.32
C GLY A 50 -3.55 -10.27 -10.20
N PRO A 51 -3.17 -8.99 -10.15
CA PRO A 51 -2.22 -8.49 -9.17
C PRO A 51 -2.76 -8.55 -7.74
N ASN A 52 -1.91 -8.88 -6.76
CA ASN A 52 -2.30 -9.00 -5.34
C ASN A 52 -1.10 -8.87 -4.41
N CYS A 53 -1.40 -8.63 -3.13
CA CYS A 53 -0.41 -8.44 -2.07
C CYS A 53 -0.73 -9.32 -0.85
N PHE A 54 0.26 -9.55 0.00
CA PHE A 54 0.06 -10.09 1.35
C PHE A 54 -0.47 -9.01 2.29
N ALA A 55 -1.54 -9.31 3.02
CA ALA A 55 -2.04 -8.56 4.17
C ALA A 55 -1.95 -9.48 5.41
N GLY A 56 -0.82 -9.43 6.11
CA GLY A 56 -0.48 -10.43 7.12
C GLY A 56 -0.41 -11.83 6.51
N ASN A 57 -1.31 -12.72 6.92
CA ASN A 57 -1.43 -14.10 6.41
C ASN A 57 -2.46 -14.26 5.29
N HIS A 58 -3.12 -13.17 4.88
CA HIS A 58 -4.13 -13.18 3.83
C HIS A 58 -3.55 -12.63 2.52
N VAL A 59 -4.15 -13.01 1.38
CA VAL A 59 -3.86 -12.44 0.07
C VAL A 59 -5.05 -11.60 -0.36
N ILE A 60 -4.81 -10.34 -0.71
CA ILE A 60 -5.85 -9.37 -1.06
C ILE A 60 -5.59 -8.81 -2.45
N SER A 61 -6.66 -8.50 -3.20
CA SER A 61 -6.55 -8.03 -4.57
C SER A 61 -5.92 -6.65 -4.62
N ALA A 62 -5.20 -6.35 -5.71
CA ALA A 62 -4.72 -5.01 -5.98
C ALA A 62 -5.85 -3.98 -6.01
N GLY A 63 -5.64 -2.83 -5.37
CA GLY A 63 -6.62 -1.75 -5.25
C GLY A 63 -7.72 -1.99 -4.21
N GLU A 64 -7.69 -3.11 -3.49
CA GLU A 64 -8.67 -3.46 -2.48
C GLU A 64 -8.25 -2.96 -1.08
N ARG A 65 -9.21 -2.43 -0.32
CA ARG A 65 -9.06 -2.12 1.11
C ARG A 65 -9.95 -3.07 1.89
N VAL A 66 -9.36 -3.90 2.74
CA VAL A 66 -10.08 -4.94 3.49
C VAL A 66 -9.76 -4.89 4.98
N GLU A 67 -10.75 -5.18 5.81
CA GLU A 67 -10.59 -5.44 7.24
C GLU A 67 -10.03 -6.86 7.42
N ILE A 68 -8.82 -6.97 7.97
CA ILE A 68 -8.17 -8.27 8.22
C ILE A 68 -8.52 -8.80 9.61
N ASP A 69 -8.69 -7.90 10.58
CA ASP A 69 -9.18 -8.19 11.92
C ASP A 69 -10.06 -7.02 12.44
N GLU A 70 -10.58 -7.12 13.67
CA GLU A 70 -11.48 -6.12 14.28
C GLU A 70 -10.87 -4.71 14.38
N ARG A 71 -9.54 -4.59 14.23
CA ARG A 71 -8.82 -3.35 14.39
C ARG A 71 -7.84 -3.06 13.25
N MET A 72 -7.72 -3.86 12.21
CA MET A 72 -6.68 -3.69 11.20
C MET A 72 -7.29 -3.67 9.80
N VAL A 73 -7.03 -2.58 9.08
CA VAL A 73 -7.44 -2.42 7.69
C VAL A 73 -6.22 -2.35 6.81
N CYS A 74 -6.15 -3.21 5.81
CA CYS A 74 -5.05 -3.29 4.86
C CYS A 74 -5.46 -2.84 3.48
N PHE A 75 -4.55 -2.18 2.77
CA PHE A 75 -4.72 -1.70 1.40
C PHE A 75 -3.55 -2.16 0.52
N CYS A 76 -3.86 -2.89 -0.56
CA CYS A 76 -2.87 -3.30 -1.56
C CYS A 76 -2.76 -2.21 -2.62
N THR A 77 -1.72 -1.39 -2.52
CA THR A 77 -1.44 -0.31 -3.47
C THR A 77 -1.13 -0.87 -4.85
N TYR A 78 -1.80 -0.33 -5.86
CA TYR A 78 -1.57 -0.66 -7.27
C TYR A 78 -1.48 0.64 -8.06
N GLN A 79 -0.31 0.94 -8.62
CA GLN A 79 -0.18 2.04 -9.57
C GLN A 79 -0.34 1.52 -10.99
N ASP A 80 -1.40 2.00 -11.65
CA ASP A 80 -1.66 1.71 -13.05
C ASP A 80 -0.50 2.22 -13.93
N GLY A 81 0.15 1.28 -14.62
CA GLY A 81 1.17 1.58 -15.63
C GLY A 81 2.63 1.42 -15.19
N THR A 82 2.94 1.38 -13.89
CA THR A 82 4.31 1.06 -13.42
C THR A 82 4.49 -0.42 -13.10
N GLY A 83 3.39 -1.18 -12.95
CA GLY A 83 3.44 -2.57 -12.50
C GLY A 83 4.05 -2.71 -11.11
N GLN A 84 4.15 -1.64 -10.33
CA GLN A 84 4.71 -1.74 -8.98
C GLN A 84 3.59 -2.10 -8.01
N THR A 85 3.39 -3.41 -7.87
CA THR A 85 2.71 -3.98 -6.72
C THR A 85 3.74 -4.29 -5.66
N HIS A 86 3.54 -3.74 -4.47
CA HIS A 86 4.32 -4.18 -3.32
C HIS A 86 3.91 -5.60 -2.96
N LEU A 87 4.86 -6.45 -2.56
CA LEU A 87 4.52 -7.79 -2.10
C LEU A 87 3.64 -7.76 -0.85
N HIS A 88 3.70 -6.67 -0.08
CA HIS A 88 2.92 -6.49 1.15
C HIS A 88 2.02 -5.26 1.03
N ALA A 89 0.78 -5.43 1.48
CA ALA A 89 -0.19 -4.36 1.63
C ALA A 89 0.21 -3.42 2.78
N THR A 90 -0.25 -2.17 2.71
CA THR A 90 -0.12 -1.20 3.80
C THR A 90 -1.28 -1.39 4.76
N CYS A 91 -0.99 -1.65 6.03
CA CYS A 91 -2.01 -1.91 7.06
C CYS A 91 -2.03 -0.82 8.12
N GLU A 92 -3.22 -0.40 8.55
CA GLU A 92 -3.46 0.66 9.52
C GLU A 92 -4.47 0.18 10.57
N GLU A 93 -4.29 0.61 11.82
CA GLU A 93 -5.28 0.33 12.85
C GLU A 93 -6.54 1.19 12.71
N HIS A 94 -7.71 0.59 12.82
CA HIS A 94 -8.99 1.27 12.91
C HIS A 94 -9.09 1.92 14.30
N GLN A 95 -9.07 3.26 14.34
CA GLN A 95 -9.53 3.99 15.52
C GLN A 95 -11.04 3.84 15.55
N GLN A 96 -11.55 2.85 16.30
CA GLN A 96 -12.91 2.92 16.79
C GLN A 96 -13.01 4.24 17.56
N ALA A 97 -13.73 5.21 17.00
CA ALA A 97 -14.30 6.25 17.80
C ALA A 97 -15.28 5.53 18.73
N ASP A 98 -14.80 5.15 19.91
CA ASP A 98 -15.66 4.82 21.02
C ASP A 98 -16.56 6.04 21.19
N ASN A 99 -17.82 5.89 20.74
CA ASN A 99 -18.88 6.78 21.14
C ASN A 99 -19.03 6.59 22.65
N GLU A 100 -18.27 7.32 23.45
CA GLU A 100 -18.61 7.61 24.85
C GLU A 100 -19.87 8.48 24.86
N ALA A 101 -21.00 7.85 24.52
CA ALA A 101 -22.31 8.31 24.93
C ALA A 101 -22.56 7.76 26.34
N THR A 102 -21.99 8.42 27.35
CA THR A 102 -22.60 8.48 28.68
C THR A 102 -23.19 9.86 28.86
N ASP A 103 -24.51 9.91 28.69
CA ASP A 103 -25.37 11.04 29.00
C ASP A 103 -25.52 11.18 30.54
N SER A 104 -25.74 12.43 30.94
CA SER A 104 -26.32 12.93 32.18
C SER A 104 -25.40 13.37 33.34
N ASP A 105 -25.58 14.66 33.63
CA ASP A 105 -25.45 15.35 34.91
C ASP A 105 -24.07 15.87 35.36
N ASN A 106 -23.70 17.03 34.81
CA ASN A 106 -23.58 18.20 35.68
C ASN A 106 -23.81 19.53 34.93
N THR A 107 -25.04 20.01 35.02
CA THR A 107 -25.40 21.40 34.78
C THR A 107 -24.64 22.33 35.72
N SER A 108 -24.09 23.41 35.14
CA SER A 108 -23.59 24.64 35.79
C SER A 108 -22.24 24.56 36.49
N LYS A 109 -21.21 25.11 35.83
CA LYS A 109 -20.31 26.19 36.34
C LYS A 109 -19.06 26.27 35.47
N GLN A 110 -19.20 26.79 34.25
CA GLN A 110 -18.07 27.30 33.48
C GLN A 110 -18.54 28.56 32.72
N LYS A 111 -18.93 29.57 33.50
CA LYS A 111 -19.11 30.94 33.01
C LYS A 111 -18.87 31.92 34.14
N GLU A 112 -17.69 31.86 34.70
CA GLU A 112 -17.04 32.87 35.54
C GLU A 112 -15.59 32.41 35.68
N GLU A 113 -14.62 33.32 35.65
CA GLU A 113 -13.18 33.08 35.81
C GLU A 113 -12.35 32.75 34.55
N GLN A 114 -12.57 33.47 33.44
CA GLN A 114 -11.48 33.70 32.46
C GLN A 114 -11.54 35.06 31.75
N GLU A 115 -12.14 36.06 32.41
CA GLU A 115 -11.96 37.49 32.11
C GLU A 115 -10.99 38.11 33.13
N THR A 116 -9.77 37.57 33.27
CA THR A 116 -8.77 38.20 34.17
C THR A 116 -7.31 37.86 33.87
N GLU A 117 -6.93 37.50 32.64
CA GLU A 117 -5.49 37.35 32.29
C GLU A 117 -5.13 37.94 30.92
N LYS A 118 -5.76 39.06 30.54
CA LYS A 118 -5.34 39.89 29.38
C LYS A 118 -5.20 41.38 29.70
N GLU A 119 -4.90 41.69 30.96
CA GLU A 119 -4.60 43.03 31.45
C GLU A 119 -3.24 43.06 32.19
N LYS A 120 -2.19 42.49 31.60
CA LYS A 120 -0.84 42.61 32.18
C LYS A 120 0.34 42.66 31.22
N GLU A 121 0.11 42.98 29.95
CA GLU A 121 1.21 43.08 28.98
C GLU A 121 1.08 44.20 27.94
N ARG A 122 0.45 45.33 28.31
CA ARG A 122 0.44 46.54 27.47
C ARG A 122 0.45 47.86 28.24
N VAL A 123 1.22 47.98 29.32
CA VAL A 123 1.58 49.31 29.85
C VAL A 123 2.96 49.25 30.50
N PHE A 124 4.02 49.41 29.71
CA PHE A 124 5.19 50.22 30.08
C PHE A 124 6.16 50.32 28.89
N SER A 125 5.84 51.19 27.93
CA SER A 125 6.85 51.80 27.07
C SER A 125 7.09 53.21 27.61
N PRO A 126 8.30 53.54 28.10
CA PRO A 126 8.58 54.88 28.61
C PRO A 126 8.86 55.85 27.45
N ARG A 127 8.27 57.05 27.49
CA ARG A 127 8.74 58.21 26.72
C ARG A 127 9.05 59.37 27.68
N LEU A 128 10.18 60.01 27.42
CA LEU A 128 10.83 61.07 28.19
C LEU A 128 10.05 62.39 28.23
N ASP A 129 10.36 63.17 29.28
CA ASP A 129 10.44 64.64 29.39
C ASP A 129 9.46 65.35 30.36
N ALA A 130 9.98 65.73 31.54
CA ALA A 130 9.71 66.99 32.24
C ALA A 130 10.64 67.16 33.47
N ILE A 131 11.56 68.12 33.36
CA ILE A 131 12.49 68.64 34.39
C ILE A 131 11.76 69.72 35.23
N PRO A 132 12.13 69.92 36.51
CA PRO A 132 12.74 71.20 36.91
C PRO A 132 14.14 71.05 37.51
#